data_AF-A0AAN6TPV6-F1
#
_entry.id   AF-A0AAN6TPV6-F1
#
_cell.length_a   1.000
_cell.length_b   1.000
_cell.length_c   1.000
_cell.angle_alpha   90.00
_cell.angle_beta   90.00
_cell.angle_gamma   90.00
#
_symmetry.space_group_name_H-M   'P 1'
#
loop_
_entity.id
_entity.type
_entity.pdbx_description
1 polymer ?
#
loop_
_entity_poly.entity_id
_entity_poly.type
_entity_poly.pdbx_seq_one_letter_code
_entity_poly.pdbx_strand_id
1 'polypeptide(L)'
;VPYTSNPDFVGRSDILELLKSQLGHGQPLTGGASQPRACLYGLGGIGKTQIALGYAFWLRETHPDVSVFWVHASNAERFRQAYGFLAQKFQVPGYDDPKTDVLPLVKRWLERKDCGRWLMVVDNYYYSYAAVP
;
A
#
# COMPACT_ATOMS: atom_id res chain seq x y z
N VAL A 1 -2.40 -3.63 8.47
CA VAL A 1 -3.63 -4.14 7.83
C VAL A 1 -4.77 -3.89 8.79
N PRO A 2 -5.78 -3.10 8.39
CA PRO A 2 -6.79 -2.54 9.30
C PRO A 2 -8.00 -3.45 9.56
N TYR A 3 -8.12 -4.55 8.82
CA TYR A 3 -9.22 -5.51 8.93
C TYR A 3 -8.68 -6.89 9.28
N THR A 4 -9.51 -7.75 9.87
CA THR A 4 -9.20 -9.17 10.06
C THR A 4 -9.22 -9.91 8.73
N SER A 5 -8.50 -11.04 8.65
CA SER A 5 -8.62 -11.92 7.49
C SER A 5 -10.07 -12.41 7.37
N ASN A 6 -10.57 -12.45 6.14
CA ASN A 6 -11.89 -12.97 5.84
C ASN A 6 -11.74 -14.43 5.41
N PRO A 7 -12.05 -15.42 6.28
CA PRO A 7 -11.90 -16.83 5.94
C PRO A 7 -12.87 -17.29 4.85
N ASP A 8 -13.97 -16.55 4.64
CA ASP A 8 -14.97 -16.82 3.60
C ASP A 8 -14.63 -16.13 2.27
N PHE A 9 -13.48 -15.48 2.17
CA PHE A 9 -13.03 -14.88 0.91
C PHE A 9 -12.68 -15.98 -0.09
N VAL A 10 -13.62 -16.25 -1.00
CA VAL A 10 -13.49 -17.28 -2.05
C VAL A 10 -13.50 -16.66 -3.45
N GLY A 11 -12.83 -17.32 -4.38
CA GLY A 11 -12.70 -16.85 -5.77
C GLY A 11 -11.68 -15.71 -5.95
N ARG A 12 -11.63 -15.13 -7.16
CA ARG A 12 -10.65 -14.08 -7.57
C ARG A 12 -9.18 -14.53 -7.56
N SER A 13 -8.94 -15.85 -7.61
CA SER A 13 -7.59 -16.42 -7.66
C SER A 13 -6.79 -15.91 -8.85
N ASP A 14 -7.45 -15.73 -9.99
CA ASP A 14 -6.92 -15.11 -11.21
C ASP A 14 -6.40 -13.69 -10.97
N ILE A 15 -7.18 -12.85 -10.29
CA ILE A 15 -6.78 -11.48 -9.95
C ILE A 15 -5.64 -11.49 -8.94
N LEU A 16 -5.68 -12.38 -7.95
CA LEU A 16 -4.60 -12.53 -6.98
C LEU A 16 -3.29 -12.99 -7.64
N GLU A 17 -3.35 -13.94 -8.56
CA GLU A 17 -2.19 -14.38 -9.33
C GLU A 17 -1.63 -13.26 -10.21
N LEU A 18 -2.50 -12.47 -10.83
CA LEU A 18 -2.07 -11.28 -11.57
C LEU A 18 -1.36 -10.27 -10.67
N LEU A 19 -1.89 -10.00 -9.47
CA LEU A 19 -1.24 -9.13 -8.49
C LEU A 19 0.13 -9.68 -8.09
N LYS A 20 0.24 -10.98 -7.82
CA LYS A 20 1.53 -11.63 -7.49
C LYS A 20 2.54 -11.45 -8.61
N SER A 21 2.13 -11.65 -9.86
CA SER A 21 2.98 -11.45 -11.02
C SER A 21 3.44 -10.00 -11.16
N GLN A 22 2.49 -9.04 -11.16
CA GLN A 22 2.78 -7.61 -11.34
C GLN A 22 3.64 -7.02 -10.23
N LEU A 23 3.45 -7.49 -8.99
CA LEU A 23 4.19 -7.02 -7.82
C LEU A 23 5.50 -7.79 -7.58
N GLY A 24 5.87 -8.72 -8.48
CA GLY A 24 7.16 -9.40 -8.45
C GLY A 24 7.27 -10.54 -7.45
N HIS A 25 6.14 -11.11 -7.04
CA HIS A 25 6.08 -12.28 -6.15
C HIS A 25 5.67 -13.58 -6.86
N GLY A 26 5.44 -13.52 -8.19
CA GLY A 26 5.18 -14.70 -9.03
C GLY A 26 6.42 -15.19 -9.80
N GLN A 27 7.24 -14.27 -10.31
CA GLN A 27 8.50 -14.54 -11.00
C GLN A 27 9.50 -13.40 -10.70
N PRO A 28 10.83 -13.64 -10.75
CA PRO A 28 11.82 -12.58 -10.59
C PRO A 28 11.58 -11.49 -11.63
N LEU A 29 11.39 -10.24 -11.19
CA LEU A 29 11.26 -9.11 -12.11
C LEU A 29 12.58 -8.97 -12.90
N THR A 30 12.53 -9.26 -14.20
CA THR A 30 13.64 -9.05 -15.12
C THR A 30 13.73 -7.57 -15.48
N GLY A 31 14.49 -6.80 -14.69
CA GLY A 31 14.69 -5.37 -14.94
C GLY A 31 14.84 -4.60 -13.63
N GLY A 32 15.95 -3.89 -13.47
CA GLY A 32 16.34 -3.25 -12.21
C GLY A 32 15.34 -2.23 -11.64
N ALA A 33 15.49 -1.99 -10.33
CA ALA A 33 15.08 -0.81 -9.55
C ALA A 33 13.68 -0.20 -9.75
N SER A 34 12.71 -0.90 -10.34
CA SER A 34 11.33 -0.40 -10.40
C SER A 34 10.56 -0.82 -9.15
N GLN A 35 9.90 0.14 -8.48
CA GLN A 35 8.91 -0.15 -7.44
C GLN A 35 7.60 -0.55 -8.16
N PRO A 36 7.25 -1.85 -8.22
CA PRO A 36 6.09 -2.30 -8.99
C PRO A 36 4.80 -1.73 -8.40
N ARG A 37 3.82 -1.45 -9.28
CA ARG A 37 2.53 -0.85 -8.91
C ARG A 37 1.41 -1.59 -9.62
N ALA A 38 0.32 -1.81 -8.90
CA ALA A 38 -0.91 -2.37 -9.42
C ALA A 38 -2.10 -1.51 -8.96
N CYS A 39 -3.16 -1.48 -9.75
CA CYS A 39 -4.39 -0.77 -9.42
C CYS A 39 -5.58 -1.71 -9.52
N LEU A 40 -6.36 -1.81 -8.45
CA LEU A 40 -7.66 -2.47 -8.47
C LEU A 40 -8.73 -1.40 -8.76
N TYR A 41 -9.38 -1.50 -9.91
CA TYR A 41 -10.45 -0.59 -10.34
C TYR A 41 -11.71 -1.36 -10.73
N GLY A 42 -12.86 -0.68 -10.70
CA GLY A 42 -14.16 -1.29 -10.95
C GLY A 42 -15.27 -0.66 -10.10
N LEU A 43 -16.50 -1.09 -10.34
CA LEU A 43 -17.70 -0.55 -9.68
C LEU A 43 -17.63 -0.62 -8.15
N GLY A 44 -18.39 0.26 -7.49
CA GLY A 44 -18.59 0.21 -6.04
C GLY A 44 -19.13 -1.16 -5.60
N GLY A 45 -18.69 -1.65 -4.45
CA GLY A 45 -19.16 -2.93 -3.89
C GLY A 45 -18.60 -4.20 -4.53
N ILE A 46 -17.83 -4.13 -5.63
CA ILE A 46 -17.32 -5.33 -6.33
C ILE A 46 -16.23 -6.12 -5.57
N GLY A 47 -15.84 -5.66 -4.37
CA GLY A 47 -14.89 -6.36 -3.50
C GLY A 47 -13.40 -5.99 -3.67
N LYS A 48 -13.07 -4.84 -4.26
CA LYS A 48 -11.66 -4.39 -4.47
C LYS A 48 -10.83 -4.41 -3.17
N THR A 49 -11.37 -3.84 -2.10
CA THR A 49 -10.75 -3.83 -0.76
C THR A 49 -10.54 -5.25 -0.22
N GLN A 50 -11.48 -6.17 -0.48
CA GLN A 50 -11.36 -7.58 -0.06
C GLN A 50 -10.25 -8.30 -0.83
N ILE A 51 -10.10 -8.02 -2.14
CA ILE A 51 -8.97 -8.54 -2.94
C ILE A 51 -7.63 -8.01 -2.41
N ALA A 52 -7.54 -6.71 -2.11
CA ALA A 52 -6.34 -6.12 -1.53
C ALA A 52 -5.99 -6.72 -0.16
N LEU A 53 -7.00 -7.02 0.67
CA LEU A 53 -6.82 -7.72 1.94
C LEU A 53 -6.32 -9.15 1.73
N GLY A 54 -6.94 -9.92 0.84
CA GLY A 54 -6.52 -11.29 0.53
C GLY A 54 -5.06 -11.34 0.08
N TYR A 55 -4.65 -10.40 -0.78
CA TYR A 55 -3.26 -10.26 -1.19
C TYR A 55 -2.33 -9.89 -0.01
N ALA A 56 -2.73 -8.93 0.83
CA ALA A 56 -1.93 -8.48 1.96
C ALA A 56 -1.72 -9.57 3.03
N PHE A 57 -2.73 -10.40 3.29
CA PHE A 57 -2.62 -11.54 4.21
C PHE A 57 -1.73 -12.63 3.63
N TRP A 58 -1.95 -13.02 2.37
CA TRP A 58 -1.08 -13.96 1.67
C TRP A 58 0.39 -13.51 1.69
N LEU A 59 0.66 -12.22 1.46
CA LEU A 59 2.01 -11.68 1.46
C LEU A 59 2.66 -11.76 2.84
N ARG A 60 1.92 -11.47 3.91
CA ARG A 60 2.43 -11.59 5.29
C ARG A 60 2.77 -13.03 5.67
N GLU A 61 1.99 -14.00 5.20
CA GLU A 61 2.21 -15.41 5.46
C GLU A 61 3.41 -15.97 4.67
N THR A 62 3.55 -15.59 3.40
CA THR A 62 4.58 -16.12 2.51
C THR A 62 5.90 -15.36 2.54
N HIS A 63 5.86 -14.07 2.92
CA HIS A 63 7.01 -13.17 2.96
C HIS A 63 6.98 -12.35 4.26
N PRO A 64 7.21 -12.98 5.43
CA PRO A 64 7.06 -12.33 6.74
C PRO A 64 8.03 -11.16 6.98
N ASP A 65 9.08 -11.03 6.17
CA ASP A 65 10.02 -9.91 6.19
C ASP A 65 9.48 -8.65 5.45
N VAL A 66 8.36 -8.76 4.74
CA VAL A 66 7.74 -7.63 4.03
C VAL A 66 6.79 -6.87 4.96
N SER A 67 7.09 -5.60 5.19
CA SER A 67 6.20 -4.70 5.93
C SER A 67 4.99 -4.29 5.10
N VAL A 68 3.78 -4.44 5.65
CA VAL A 68 2.54 -4.00 4.97
C VAL A 68 1.96 -2.75 5.63
N PHE A 69 2.00 -1.65 4.88
CA PHE A 69 1.40 -0.37 5.23
C PHE A 69 0.05 -0.23 4.53
N TRP A 70 -0.95 0.28 5.26
CA TRP A 70 -2.28 0.49 4.72
C TRP A 70 -2.70 1.93 4.99
N VAL A 71 -2.94 2.68 3.93
CA VAL A 71 -3.28 4.09 3.96
C VAL A 71 -4.67 4.28 3.36
N HIS A 72 -5.57 4.86 4.15
CA HIS A 72 -6.92 5.17 3.71
C HIS A 72 -6.94 6.56 3.06
N ALA A 73 -7.10 6.63 1.74
CA ALA A 73 -6.94 7.82 0.93
C ALA A 73 -8.26 8.49 0.53
N SER A 74 -9.31 8.35 1.34
CA SER A 74 -10.62 8.96 1.07
C SER A 74 -10.60 10.50 1.04
N ASN A 75 -9.59 11.12 1.64
CA ASN A 75 -9.28 12.54 1.47
C ASN A 75 -7.79 12.82 1.79
N ALA A 76 -7.32 14.00 1.40
CA ALA A 76 -5.92 14.41 1.58
C ALA A 76 -5.49 14.46 3.04
N GLU A 77 -6.38 14.86 3.95
CA GLU A 77 -6.07 14.95 5.39
C GLU A 77 -5.79 13.58 6.00
N ARG A 78 -6.66 12.59 5.75
CA ARG A 78 -6.45 11.21 6.21
C ARG A 78 -5.19 10.58 5.61
N PHE A 79 -4.88 10.91 4.36
CA PHE A 79 -3.65 10.48 3.71
C PHE A 79 -2.42 11.05 4.42
N ARG A 80 -2.41 12.36 4.73
CA ARG A 80 -1.33 13.02 5.48
C ARG A 80 -1.22 12.49 6.91
N GLN A 81 -2.33 12.27 7.60
CA GLN A 81 -2.36 11.69 8.95
C GLN A 81 -1.77 10.28 8.97
N ALA A 82 -2.06 9.44 7.97
CA ALA A 82 -1.48 8.11 7.86
C ALA A 82 0.04 8.16 7.70
N TYR A 83 0.56 9.10 6.90
CA TYR A 83 2.00 9.33 6.78
C TYR A 83 2.60 9.88 8.08
N GLY A 84 1.90 10.79 8.77
CA GLY A 84 2.21 11.24 10.14
C GLY A 84 2.42 10.07 11.11
N PHE A 85 1.44 9.19 11.15
CA PHE A 85 1.50 7.99 11.98
C PHE A 85 2.67 7.08 11.61
N LEU A 86 2.93 6.85 10.31
CA LEU A 86 4.09 6.07 9.88
C LEU A 86 5.40 6.71 10.31
N ALA A 87 5.56 8.03 10.10
CA ALA A 87 6.77 8.75 10.48
C ALA A 87 7.04 8.65 11.98
N GLN A 88 6.01 8.85 12.81
CA GLN A 88 6.10 8.71 14.26
C GLN A 88 6.39 7.26 14.67
N LYS A 89 5.63 6.29 14.14
CA LYS A 89 5.75 4.89 14.53
C LYS A 89 7.14 4.31 14.24
N PHE A 90 7.73 4.69 13.12
CA PHE A 90 9.06 4.23 12.70
C PHE A 90 10.17 5.20 13.09
N GLN A 91 9.87 6.24 13.87
CA GLN A 91 10.83 7.22 14.35
C GLN A 91 11.67 7.79 13.19
N VAL A 92 11.00 8.12 12.09
CA VAL A 92 11.65 8.61 10.87
C VAL A 92 12.31 9.95 11.19
N PRO A 93 13.64 10.11 11.01
CA PRO A 93 14.34 11.33 11.40
C PRO A 93 13.69 12.60 10.84
N GLY A 94 13.34 13.54 11.72
CA GLY A 94 12.64 14.78 11.36
C GLY A 94 11.10 14.72 11.43
N TYR A 95 10.50 13.62 11.92
CA TYR A 95 9.03 13.51 12.04
C TYR A 95 8.42 14.50 13.05
N ASP A 96 9.21 14.98 14.00
CA ASP A 96 8.83 15.87 15.10
C ASP A 96 9.03 17.36 14.78
N ASP A 97 9.67 17.68 13.65
CA ASP A 97 9.81 19.05 13.18
C ASP A 97 8.49 19.55 12.59
N PRO A 98 7.83 20.57 13.19
CA PRO A 98 6.57 21.10 12.70
C PRO A 98 6.67 21.75 11.31
N LYS A 99 7.89 22.05 10.83
CA LYS A 99 8.12 22.60 9.48
C LYS A 99 8.30 21.52 8.42
N THR A 100 8.46 20.26 8.82
CA THR A 100 8.73 19.16 7.90
C THR A 100 7.43 18.65 7.26
N ASP A 101 7.40 18.59 5.93
CA ASP A 101 6.33 17.90 5.23
C ASP A 101 6.51 16.38 5.34
N VAL A 102 5.55 15.72 5.99
CA VAL A 102 5.63 14.29 6.28
C VAL A 102 5.56 13.41 5.03
N LEU A 103 4.92 13.87 3.95
CA LEU A 103 4.79 13.09 2.72
C LEU A 103 6.15 12.79 2.07
N PRO A 104 6.97 13.80 1.70
CA PRO A 104 8.31 13.57 1.18
C PRO A 104 9.26 12.99 2.23
N LEU A 105 9.01 13.18 3.53
CA LEU A 105 9.81 12.56 4.59
C LEU A 105 9.68 11.03 4.55
N VAL A 106 8.46 10.50 4.65
CA VAL A 106 8.21 9.06 4.66
C VAL A 106 8.55 8.45 3.30
N LYS A 107 8.29 9.14 2.18
CA LYS A 107 8.71 8.67 0.84
C LYS A 107 10.22 8.41 0.79
N ARG A 108 11.03 9.38 1.21
CA ARG A 108 12.49 9.24 1.23
C ARG A 108 12.93 8.11 2.14
N TRP A 109 12.27 7.95 3.29
CA TRP A 109 12.53 6.84 4.21
C TRP A 109 12.25 5.48 3.56
N LEU A 110 11.11 5.31 2.89
CA LEU A 110 10.74 4.08 2.16
C LEU A 110 11.68 3.76 0.99
N GLU A 111 12.34 4.77 0.42
CA GLU A 111 13.29 4.62 -0.68
C GLU A 111 14.71 4.24 -0.21
N ARG A 112 14.98 4.25 1.10
CA ARG A 112 16.28 3.83 1.63
C ARG A 112 16.47 2.33 1.50
N LYS A 113 17.71 1.91 1.20
CA LYS A 113 18.08 0.50 1.08
C LYS A 113 17.90 -0.31 2.37
N ASP A 114 17.97 0.36 3.52
CA ASP A 114 17.85 -0.25 4.85
C ASP A 114 16.42 -0.23 5.42
N CYS A 115 15.44 0.32 4.68
CA CYS A 115 14.03 0.28 5.08
C CYS A 115 13.40 -1.12 4.96
N GLY A 116 14.11 -2.06 4.31
CA GLY A 116 13.59 -3.39 4.02
C GLY A 116 12.52 -3.40 2.93
N ARG A 117 11.94 -4.58 2.68
CA ARG A 117 10.88 -4.74 1.68
C ARG A 117 9.55 -4.27 2.26
N TRP A 118 8.74 -3.61 1.44
CA TRP A 118 7.44 -3.12 1.88
C TRP A 118 6.37 -3.20 0.78
N LEU A 119 5.12 -3.27 1.21
CA LEU A 119 3.92 -3.06 0.42
C LEU A 119 3.14 -1.88 0.99
N MET A 120 2.76 -0.93 0.13
CA MET A 120 1.87 0.18 0.48
C MET A 120 0.53 -0.04 -0.21
N VAL A 121 -0.53 -0.27 0.57
CA VAL A 121 -1.90 -0.31 0.05
C VAL A 121 -2.53 1.06 0.25
N VAL A 122 -2.92 1.70 -0.85
CA VAL A 122 -3.65 2.97 -0.85
C VAL A 122 -5.11 2.66 -1.19
N ASP A 123 -5.96 2.65 -0.17
CA ASP A 123 -7.36 2.21 -0.27
C ASP A 123 -8.33 3.39 -0.28
N ASN A 124 -9.49 3.18 -0.90
CA ASN A 124 -10.60 4.15 -0.94
C ASN A 124 -10.24 5.50 -1.60
N TYR A 125 -9.42 5.48 -2.65
CA TYR A 125 -9.16 6.64 -3.49
C TYR A 125 -10.32 6.86 -4.47
N TYR A 126 -10.94 8.04 -4.42
CA TYR A 126 -11.94 8.48 -5.40
C TYR A 126 -11.31 9.54 -6.32
N TYR A 127 -11.50 9.40 -7.63
CA TYR A 127 -11.37 10.53 -8.54
C TYR A 127 -12.51 11.51 -8.21
N SER A 128 -12.20 12.66 -7.61
CA SER A 128 -13.14 13.78 -7.63
C SER A 128 -13.05 14.45 -9.00
N TYR A 129 -14.18 14.64 -9.67
CA TYR A 129 -14.30 15.45 -10.89
C TYR A 129 -14.07 16.96 -10.64
N ALA A 130 -13.52 17.35 -9.50
CA ALA A 130 -13.31 18.74 -9.10
C ALA A 130 -11.82 19.12 -9.20
N ALA A 131 -11.28 18.99 -10.40
CA ALA A 131 -10.04 19.65 -10.82
C ALA A 131 -10.03 19.72 -12.34
N VAL A 132 -10.94 20.54 -12.89
CA VAL A 132 -10.73 21.14 -14.21
C VAL A 132 -9.92 22.42 -13.94
N PRO A 133 -8.80 22.66 -14.65
CA PRO A 133 -8.01 23.88 -14.49
C PRO A 133 -8.82 25.15 -14.79
#